data_AF-A1ZJW7-F1
#
_entry.id   AF-A1ZJW7-F1
#
_cell.length_a   1.000
_cell.length_b   1.000
_cell.length_c   1.000
_cell.angle_alpha   90.00
_cell.angle_beta   90.00
_cell.angle_gamma   90.00
#
_symmetry.space_group_name_H-M   'P 1'
#
loop_
_entity.id
_entity.type
_entity.pdbx_description
1 polymer ?
#
loop_
_entity_poly.entity_id
_entity_poly.type
_entity_poly.pdbx_seq_one_letter_code
_entity_poly.pdbx_strand_id
1 'polypeptide(L)'
;MPFFLIIAWLKKIVGIPSTPKALGIPLTALKKHTYITGRSGSGKSELMKVLFYTLQKQSHKNHQYSLLLLDPHGDLAEEMFSFQLNGQKEGGRERVLYIDPYMESGYTPVINPLELPNNIKNPEERDAMIDLLSQELAGIFQEMIVGSTLSLQMEALLVPCIAVLLRK
;
A
#
# COMPACT_ATOMS: atom_id res chain seq x y z
N MET A 1 26.24 30.89 -12.77
CA MET A 1 25.48 30.60 -14.00
C MET A 1 25.98 29.43 -14.88
N PRO A 2 27.01 28.61 -14.56
CA PRO A 2 27.36 27.46 -15.43
C PRO A 2 26.67 26.14 -15.04
N PHE A 3 26.13 26.04 -13.82
CA PHE A 3 25.59 24.78 -13.28
C PHE A 3 24.26 24.34 -13.95
N PHE A 4 23.44 25.30 -14.39
CA PHE A 4 22.16 25.02 -15.05
C PHE A 4 22.32 24.43 -16.45
N LEU A 5 23.38 24.79 -17.17
CA LEU A 5 23.66 24.26 -18.51
C LEU A 5 24.08 22.78 -18.46
N ILE A 6 24.80 22.37 -17.40
CA ILE A 6 25.24 20.98 -17.22
C ILE A 6 24.05 20.06 -16.96
N ILE A 7 23.07 20.49 -16.16
CA ILE A 7 21.85 19.71 -15.89
C ILE A 7 20.98 19.58 -17.14
N ALA A 8 20.85 20.67 -17.92
CA ALA A 8 20.10 20.65 -19.18
C ALA A 8 20.77 19.77 -20.26
N TRP A 9 22.10 19.73 -20.28
CA TRP A 9 22.88 18.90 -21.19
C TRP A 9 22.85 17.42 -20.80
N LEU A 10 22.94 17.09 -19.50
CA LEU A 10 22.82 15.72 -18.99
C LEU A 10 21.45 15.09 -19.28
N LYS A 11 20.36 15.86 -19.17
CA LYS A 11 19.00 15.41 -19.56
C LYS A 11 18.86 15.05 -21.04
N LYS A 12 19.77 15.51 -21.90
CA LYS A 12 19.71 15.31 -23.36
C LYS A 12 20.54 14.10 -23.82
N ILE A 13 21.53 13.67 -23.01
CA ILE A 13 22.46 12.57 -23.33
C ILE A 13 22.02 11.27 -22.66
N VAL A 14 21.56 11.35 -21.41
CA VAL A 14 20.88 10.23 -20.78
C VAL A 14 19.43 10.35 -21.20
N GLY A 15 19.00 9.53 -22.14
CA GLY A 15 17.59 9.36 -22.50
C GLY A 15 16.81 8.76 -21.32
N ILE A 16 16.77 9.46 -20.19
CA ILE A 16 15.82 9.22 -19.11
C ILE A 16 14.50 9.66 -19.71
N PRO A 17 13.58 8.72 -20.02
CA PRO A 17 12.28 9.11 -20.50
C PRO A 17 11.65 9.95 -19.38
N SER A 18 11.39 11.23 -19.64
CA SER A 18 10.70 12.12 -18.70
C SER A 18 9.28 11.63 -18.37
N THR A 19 8.81 10.62 -19.10
CA THR A 19 7.63 9.82 -18.81
C THR A 19 7.98 8.35 -19.05
N PRO A 20 7.80 7.46 -18.08
CA PRO A 20 7.98 6.03 -18.31
C PRO A 20 7.09 5.59 -19.48
N LYS A 21 7.63 4.75 -20.37
CA LYS A 21 6.88 4.22 -21.52
C LYS A 21 5.65 3.50 -21.00
N ALA A 22 4.47 3.88 -21.47
CA ALA A 22 3.21 3.34 -20.98
C ALA A 22 3.21 1.81 -21.11
N LEU A 23 3.00 1.13 -19.99
CA LEU A 23 2.90 -0.31 -19.95
C LEU A 23 1.51 -0.68 -20.51
N GLY A 24 1.46 -1.34 -21.66
CA GLY A 24 0.23 -1.69 -22.38
C GLY A 24 -0.59 -2.81 -21.74
N ILE A 25 -0.53 -2.99 -20.42
CA ILE A 25 -1.31 -4.01 -19.72
C ILE A 25 -2.71 -3.44 -19.47
N PRO A 26 -3.78 -4.10 -19.96
CA PRO A 26 -5.14 -3.64 -19.71
C PRO A 26 -5.50 -3.80 -18.23
N LEU A 27 -6.24 -2.84 -17.68
CA LEU A 27 -6.71 -2.89 -16.29
C LEU A 27 -7.50 -4.16 -15.98
N THR A 28 -8.22 -4.71 -16.96
CA THR A 28 -8.96 -5.96 -16.83
C THR A 28 -8.06 -7.17 -16.59
N ALA A 29 -6.80 -7.14 -17.04
CA ALA A 29 -5.82 -8.17 -16.73
C ALA A 29 -5.25 -7.99 -15.32
N LEU A 30 -4.94 -6.76 -14.90
CA LEU A 30 -4.44 -6.48 -13.54
C LEU A 30 -5.44 -6.87 -12.45
N LYS A 31 -6.75 -6.72 -12.72
CA LYS A 31 -7.82 -7.17 -11.82
C LYS A 31 -7.85 -8.68 -11.57
N LYS A 32 -7.17 -9.49 -12.41
CA LYS A 32 -7.05 -10.95 -12.23
C LYS A 32 -5.85 -11.36 -11.38
N HIS A 33 -5.23 -10.40 -10.69
CA HIS A 33 -3.93 -10.53 -10.03
C HIS A 33 -2.78 -10.75 -11.02
N THR A 34 -1.58 -10.31 -10.64
CA THR A 34 -0.39 -10.41 -11.49
C THR A 34 0.77 -10.93 -10.66
N TYR A 35 1.35 -12.04 -11.09
CA TYR A 35 2.54 -12.62 -10.49
C TYR A 35 3.77 -12.25 -11.31
N ILE A 36 4.70 -11.49 -10.70
CA ILE A 36 5.93 -11.02 -11.35
C ILE A 36 7.10 -11.88 -10.84
N THR A 37 7.76 -12.60 -11.74
CA THR A 37 8.91 -13.43 -11.42
C THR A 37 10.17 -12.97 -12.15
N GLY A 38 11.33 -13.21 -11.55
CA GLY A 38 12.63 -12.84 -12.11
C GLY A 38 13.74 -12.85 -11.06
N ARG A 39 14.99 -13.02 -11.48
CA ARG A 39 16.16 -12.99 -10.58
C ARG A 39 16.40 -11.57 -10.04
N SER A 40 17.20 -11.44 -8.99
CA SER A 40 17.65 -10.10 -8.54
C SER A 40 18.33 -9.37 -9.72
N GLY A 41 18.11 -8.06 -9.83
CA GLY A 41 18.61 -7.25 -10.95
C GLY A 41 17.85 -7.41 -12.28
N SER A 42 16.79 -8.23 -12.35
CA SER A 42 16.02 -8.41 -13.59
C SER A 42 15.03 -7.28 -13.92
N GLY A 43 15.04 -6.18 -13.16
CA GLY A 43 14.14 -5.05 -13.37
C GLY A 43 12.71 -5.20 -12.82
N LYS A 44 12.46 -6.11 -11.87
CA LYS A 44 11.13 -6.29 -11.25
C LYS A 44 10.63 -5.00 -10.59
N SER A 45 11.47 -4.36 -9.79
CA SER A 45 11.14 -3.10 -9.11
C SER A 45 10.88 -1.97 -10.11
N GLU A 46 11.66 -1.88 -11.20
CA GLU A 46 11.41 -0.93 -12.28
C GLU A 46 10.05 -1.15 -12.96
N LEU A 47 9.71 -2.41 -13.26
CA LEU A 47 8.41 -2.75 -13.82
C LEU A 47 7.27 -2.33 -12.89
N MET A 48 7.41 -2.58 -11.57
CA MET A 48 6.45 -2.17 -10.56
C MET A 48 6.32 -0.64 -10.48
N LYS A 49 7.43 0.11 -10.53
CA LYS A 49 7.42 1.58 -10.57
C LYS A 49 6.63 2.12 -11.76
N VAL A 50 6.87 1.58 -12.96
CA VAL A 50 6.15 1.99 -14.17
C VAL A 50 4.65 1.67 -14.06
N LEU A 51 4.31 0.51 -13.49
CA LEU A 51 2.93 0.10 -13.27
C LEU A 51 2.22 1.06 -12.31
N PHE A 52 2.80 1.30 -11.12
CA PHE A 52 2.26 2.22 -10.13
C PHE A 52 2.10 3.63 -10.69
N TYR A 53 3.14 4.15 -11.34
CA TYR A 53 3.10 5.49 -11.94
C TYR A 53 1.97 5.62 -12.98
N THR A 54 1.78 4.59 -13.82
CA THR A 54 0.72 4.59 -14.83
C THR A 54 -0.67 4.57 -14.20
N LEU A 55 -0.90 3.69 -13.22
CA LEU A 55 -2.17 3.59 -12.49
C LEU A 55 -2.47 4.87 -11.71
N GLN A 56 -1.47 5.40 -11.02
CA GLN A 56 -1.59 6.64 -10.26
C GLN A 56 -1.94 7.81 -11.18
N LYS A 57 -1.23 7.97 -12.30
CA LYS A 57 -1.49 9.03 -13.28
C LYS A 57 -2.92 8.95 -13.84
N GLN A 58 -3.42 7.75 -14.14
CA GLN A 58 -4.80 7.55 -14.60
C GLN A 58 -5.82 7.87 -13.49
N SER A 59 -5.52 7.49 -12.24
CA SER A 59 -6.38 7.78 -11.10
C SER A 59 -6.35 9.23 -10.62
N HIS A 60 -5.31 10.01 -10.96
CA HIS A 60 -5.05 11.28 -10.28
C HIS A 60 -6.21 12.28 -10.42
N LYS A 61 -6.83 12.35 -11.60
CA LYS A 61 -7.94 13.29 -11.87
C LYS A 61 -9.27 12.87 -11.26
N ASN A 62 -9.54 11.56 -11.23
CA ASN A 62 -10.88 11.03 -10.96
C ASN A 62 -10.94 10.17 -9.68
N HIS A 63 -9.87 10.11 -8.88
CA HIS A 63 -9.78 9.35 -7.63
C HIS A 63 -10.25 7.88 -7.76
N GLN A 64 -9.89 7.23 -8.88
CA GLN A 64 -10.41 5.90 -9.24
C GLN A 64 -9.75 4.74 -8.49
N TYR A 65 -8.47 4.87 -8.13
CA TYR A 65 -7.66 3.79 -7.55
C TYR A 65 -6.94 4.27 -6.29
N SER A 66 -6.92 3.39 -5.28
CA SER A 66 -5.99 3.45 -4.15
C SER A 66 -4.91 2.41 -4.38
N LEU A 67 -3.64 2.81 -4.27
CA LEU A 67 -2.49 1.94 -4.49
C LEU A 67 -1.75 1.78 -3.16
N LEU A 68 -1.49 0.53 -2.77
CA LEU A 68 -0.73 0.18 -1.57
C LEU A 68 0.52 -0.58 -1.98
N LEU A 69 1.68 -0.14 -1.50
CA LEU A 69 2.95 -0.83 -1.63
C LEU A 69 3.36 -1.33 -0.24
N LEU A 70 3.69 -2.62 -0.14
CA LEU A 70 4.36 -3.19 1.02
C LEU A 70 5.79 -3.51 0.60
N ASP A 71 6.74 -2.79 1.17
CA ASP A 71 8.16 -2.92 0.89
C ASP A 71 8.94 -3.10 2.20
N PRO A 72 9.44 -4.32 2.50
CA PRO A 72 10.14 -4.57 3.74
C PRO A 72 11.52 -3.89 3.82
N HIS A 73 12.12 -3.52 2.68
CA HIS A 73 13.44 -2.89 2.65
C HIS A 73 13.34 -1.35 2.57
N GLY A 74 12.26 -0.84 2.00
CA GLY A 74 11.93 0.58 1.96
C GLY A 74 12.58 1.35 0.80
N ASP A 75 13.52 0.74 0.07
CA ASP A 75 14.23 1.34 -1.06
C ASP A 75 13.28 1.66 -2.22
N LEU A 76 12.41 0.72 -2.58
CA LEU A 76 11.40 0.94 -3.61
C LEU A 76 10.34 1.95 -3.15
N ALA A 77 9.96 1.90 -1.86
CA ALA A 77 8.99 2.83 -1.30
C ALA A 77 9.50 4.28 -1.32
N GLU A 78 10.77 4.52 -0.98
CA GLU A 78 11.40 5.85 -1.00
C GLU A 78 11.46 6.43 -2.43
N GLU A 79 11.85 5.60 -3.40
CA GLU A 79 11.88 5.98 -4.81
C GLU A 79 10.49 6.33 -5.34
N MET A 80 9.48 5.54 -4.99
CA MET A 80 8.08 5.77 -5.39
C MET A 80 7.47 6.98 -4.69
N PHE A 81 7.82 7.23 -3.43
CA PHE A 81 7.41 8.43 -2.70
C PHE A 81 7.93 9.70 -3.40
N SER A 82 9.11 9.62 -4.01
CA SER A 82 9.75 10.71 -4.74
C SER A 82 9.17 10.97 -6.15
N PHE A 83 8.14 10.25 -6.59
CA PHE A 83 7.50 10.51 -7.88
C PHE A 83 6.97 11.95 -7.98
N GLN A 84 7.14 12.56 -9.17
CA GLN A 84 6.66 13.92 -9.44
C GLN A 84 5.14 14.05 -9.19
N LEU A 85 4.38 12.98 -9.41
CA LEU A 85 2.93 12.91 -9.16
C LEU A 85 2.59 13.14 -7.68
N ASN A 86 3.50 12.83 -6.76
CA ASN A 86 3.32 13.04 -5.32
C ASN A 86 3.68 14.48 -4.91
N GLY A 87 4.22 15.29 -5.82
CA GLY A 87 4.64 16.65 -5.57
C GLY A 87 3.46 17.60 -5.34
N GLN A 88 3.71 18.69 -4.61
CA GLN A 88 2.69 19.70 -4.28
C GLN A 88 2.01 20.32 -5.50
N LYS A 89 2.75 20.50 -6.60
CA LYS A 89 2.22 21.07 -7.86
C LYS A 89 1.10 20.23 -8.49
N GLU A 90 1.15 18.92 -8.27
CA GLU A 90 0.16 17.99 -8.80
C GLU A 90 -0.98 17.73 -7.79
N GLY A 91 -0.93 18.28 -6.57
CA GLY A 91 -1.87 17.96 -5.49
C GLY A 91 -1.65 16.57 -4.87
N GLY A 92 -0.56 15.90 -5.21
CA GLY A 92 -0.30 14.52 -4.78
C GLY A 92 0.10 14.37 -3.32
N ARG A 93 0.68 15.42 -2.69
CA ARG A 93 1.11 15.35 -1.28
C ARG A 93 -0.04 15.03 -0.32
N GLU A 94 -1.24 15.50 -0.62
CA GLU A 94 -2.43 15.25 0.21
C GLU A 94 -3.00 13.83 0.00
N ARG A 95 -2.51 13.11 -1.00
CA ARG A 95 -3.01 11.81 -1.43
C ARG A 95 -2.05 10.65 -1.18
N VAL A 96 -0.91 10.92 -0.55
CA VAL A 96 0.14 9.94 -0.31
C VAL A 96 0.35 9.81 1.18
N LEU A 97 0.22 8.58 1.68
CA LEU A 97 0.58 8.21 3.04
C LEU A 97 1.85 7.36 2.96
N TYR A 98 2.93 7.86 3.56
CA TYR A 98 4.18 7.11 3.71
C TYR A 98 4.33 6.71 5.18
N ILE A 99 4.44 5.41 5.41
CA ILE A 99 4.56 4.81 6.75
C ILE A 99 5.90 4.12 6.81
N ASP A 100 6.82 4.68 7.58
CA ASP A 100 8.07 4.03 7.97
C ASP A 100 7.91 3.50 9.41
N PRO A 101 8.01 2.17 9.63
CA PRO A 101 7.90 1.60 10.96
C PRO A 101 9.05 2.01 11.90
N TYR A 102 10.15 2.57 11.35
CA TYR A 102 11.33 3.02 12.09
C TYR A 102 11.45 4.56 12.13
N MET A 103 10.32 5.28 12.06
CA MET A 103 10.28 6.74 12.18
C MET A 103 11.02 7.27 13.42
N GLU A 104 11.41 8.56 13.36
CA GLU A 104 12.08 9.26 14.45
C GLU A 104 11.32 9.17 15.78
N SER A 105 12.06 9.22 16.89
CA SER A 105 11.49 9.20 18.23
C SER A 105 10.42 10.28 18.40
N GLY A 106 9.22 9.87 18.81
CA GLY A 106 8.06 10.75 18.95
C GLY A 106 7.03 10.65 17.82
N TYR A 107 7.36 9.98 16.72
CA TYR A 107 6.42 9.67 15.63
C TYR A 107 6.21 8.16 15.53
N THR A 108 5.02 7.69 15.88
CA THR A 108 4.65 6.28 15.74
C THR A 108 3.37 6.19 14.95
N PRO A 109 3.38 5.60 13.74
CA PRO A 109 2.15 5.34 13.00
C PRO A 109 1.29 4.37 13.83
N VAL A 110 0.07 4.77 14.15
CA VAL A 110 -0.87 3.94 14.89
C VAL A 110 -1.90 3.41 13.93
N ILE A 111 -1.98 2.08 13.84
CA ILE A 111 -3.08 1.37 13.19
C ILE A 111 -3.72 0.55 14.30
N ASN A 112 -4.96 0.87 14.64
CA ASN A 112 -5.71 0.09 15.62
C ASN A 112 -6.61 -0.91 14.88
N PRO A 113 -6.28 -2.21 14.87
CA PRO A 113 -7.11 -3.22 14.21
C PRO A 113 -8.46 -3.43 14.90
N LEU A 114 -8.65 -2.88 16.11
CA LEU A 114 -9.91 -2.93 16.85
C LEU A 114 -10.79 -1.68 16.64
N GLU A 115 -10.38 -0.75 15.78
CA GLU A 115 -11.16 0.44 15.48
C GLU A 115 -12.13 0.19 14.32
N LEU A 116 -13.43 0.32 14.60
CA LEU A 116 -14.48 0.19 13.58
C LEU A 116 -14.70 1.51 12.82
N PRO A 117 -15.04 1.45 11.53
CA PRO A 117 -15.44 2.62 10.78
C PRO A 117 -16.69 3.30 11.38
N ASN A 118 -16.56 4.58 11.76
CA ASN A 118 -17.66 5.38 12.35
C ASN A 118 -18.80 5.71 11.37
N ASN A 119 -18.63 5.41 10.09
CA ASN A 119 -19.62 5.69 9.05
C ASN A 119 -20.71 4.61 8.93
N ILE A 120 -20.56 3.46 9.60
CA ILE A 120 -21.54 2.38 9.60
C ILE A 120 -22.64 2.72 10.62
N LYS A 121 -23.78 3.21 10.12
CA LYS A 121 -24.92 3.61 10.95
C LYS A 121 -25.96 2.51 11.14
N ASN A 122 -26.02 1.55 10.22
CA ASN A 122 -26.96 0.44 10.28
C ASN A 122 -26.45 -0.62 11.28
N PRO A 123 -27.23 -0.96 12.32
CA PRO A 123 -26.84 -1.99 13.28
C PRO A 123 -26.53 -3.36 12.66
N GLU A 124 -27.29 -3.78 11.64
CA GLU A 124 -27.09 -5.09 10.99
C GLU A 124 -25.76 -5.13 10.21
N GLU A 125 -25.44 -4.05 9.50
CA GLU A 125 -24.15 -3.92 8.79
C GLU A 125 -22.98 -3.86 9.79
N ARG A 126 -23.19 -3.22 10.95
CA ARG A 126 -22.18 -3.16 12.01
C ARG A 126 -21.90 -4.54 12.58
N ASP A 127 -22.93 -5.32 12.91
CA ASP A 127 -22.76 -6.67 13.43
C ASP A 127 -22.08 -7.59 12.39
N ALA A 128 -22.48 -7.53 11.12
CA ALA A 128 -21.83 -8.29 10.06
C ALA A 128 -20.33 -7.93 9.88
N MET A 129 -19.99 -6.64 10.00
CA MET A 129 -18.59 -6.19 9.98
C MET A 129 -17.81 -6.70 11.19
N ILE A 130 -18.40 -6.67 12.38
CA ILE A 130 -17.78 -7.18 13.61
C ILE A 130 -17.47 -8.66 13.47
N ASP A 131 -18.40 -9.44 12.94
CA ASP A 131 -18.19 -10.88 12.73
C ASP A 131 -17.07 -11.15 11.72
N LEU A 132 -17.04 -10.42 10.60
CA LEU A 132 -15.98 -10.50 9.60
C LEU A 132 -14.60 -10.18 10.21
N LEU A 133 -14.48 -9.02 10.85
CA LEU A 133 -13.21 -8.59 11.44
C LEU A 133 -12.75 -9.50 12.58
N SER A 134 -13.69 -10.07 13.34
CA SER A 134 -13.35 -11.02 14.41
C SER A 134 -12.72 -12.30 13.84
N GLN A 135 -13.22 -12.79 12.71
CA GLN A 135 -12.65 -13.93 12.01
C GLN A 135 -11.27 -13.61 11.41
N GLU A 136 -11.14 -12.45 10.74
CA GLU A 136 -9.86 -12.02 10.16
C GLU A 136 -8.78 -11.85 11.24
N LEU A 137 -9.11 -11.18 12.34
CA LEU A 137 -8.18 -10.98 13.46
C LEU A 137 -7.80 -12.31 14.12
N ALA A 138 -8.75 -13.24 14.30
CA ALA A 138 -8.44 -14.58 14.80
C ALA A 138 -7.47 -15.32 13.86
N GLY A 139 -7.64 -15.19 12.55
CA GLY A 139 -6.71 -15.73 11.56
C GLY A 139 -5.31 -15.12 11.68
N ILE A 140 -5.22 -13.79 11.85
CA ILE A 140 -3.94 -13.10 12.08
C ILE A 140 -3.26 -13.64 13.35
N PHE A 141 -4.00 -13.86 14.44
CA PHE A 141 -3.43 -14.47 15.65
C PHE A 141 -2.90 -15.89 15.41
N GLN A 142 -3.56 -16.69 14.58
CA GLN A 142 -3.06 -18.02 14.21
C GLN A 142 -1.74 -17.94 13.45
N GLU A 143 -1.60 -17.01 12.51
CA GLU A 143 -0.36 -16.84 11.74
C GLU A 143 0.79 -16.31 12.60
N MET A 144 0.51 -15.46 13.59
CA MET A 144 1.53 -14.92 14.50
C MET A 144 2.09 -15.94 15.51
N ILE A 145 1.32 -16.99 15.84
CA ILE A 145 1.76 -18.00 16.81
C ILE A 145 2.74 -18.96 16.12
N VAL A 146 4.03 -18.66 16.25
CA VAL A 146 5.10 -19.48 15.68
C VAL A 146 5.22 -20.81 16.45
N GLY A 147 5.05 -21.93 15.75
CA GLY A 147 5.39 -23.26 16.27
C GLY A 147 4.27 -24.02 17.00
N SER A 148 3.06 -23.47 17.09
CA SER A 148 1.89 -24.19 17.60
C SER A 148 0.61 -23.72 16.91
N THR A 149 -0.28 -24.66 16.57
CA THR A 149 -1.63 -24.30 16.10
C THR A 149 -2.53 -23.99 17.29
N LEU A 150 -3.43 -23.02 17.15
CA LEU A 150 -4.49 -22.83 18.13
C LEU A 150 -5.31 -24.13 18.26
N SER A 151 -5.65 -24.51 19.48
CA SER A 151 -6.61 -25.61 19.66
C SER A 151 -8.00 -25.16 19.21
N LEU A 152 -8.84 -26.12 18.82
CA LEU A 152 -10.22 -25.83 18.43
C LEU A 152 -10.98 -25.05 19.52
N GLN A 153 -10.70 -25.36 20.79
CA GLN A 153 -11.31 -24.66 21.93
C GLN A 153 -10.81 -23.22 22.05
N MET A 154 -9.53 -22.96 21.77
CA MET A 154 -8.97 -21.61 21.79
C MET A 154 -9.56 -20.75 20.67
N GLU A 155 -9.65 -21.31 19.46
CA GLU A 155 -10.25 -20.62 18.31
C GLU A 155 -11.73 -20.31 18.55
N ALA A 156 -12.50 -21.28 19.08
CA ALA A 156 -13.90 -21.10 19.43
C ALA A 156 -14.13 -20.02 20.50
N LEU A 157 -13.15 -19.76 21.37
CA LEU A 157 -13.22 -18.69 22.37
C LEU A 157 -12.71 -17.35 21.84
N LEU A 158 -11.73 -17.35 20.94
CA LEU A 158 -11.06 -16.14 20.46
C LEU A 158 -12.01 -15.25 19.66
N VAL A 159 -12.79 -15.82 18.74
CA VAL A 159 -13.70 -15.06 17.88
C VAL A 159 -14.76 -14.30 18.70
N PRO A 160 -15.51 -14.92 19.64
CA PRO A 160 -16.45 -14.20 20.51
C PRO A 160 -15.79 -13.11 21.36
N CYS A 161 -14.58 -13.36 21.87
CA CYS A 161 -13.84 -12.37 22.67
C CYS A 161 -13.49 -11.13 21.85
N ILE A 162 -13.00 -11.30 20.61
CA ILE A 162 -12.70 -10.18 19.70
C ILE A 162 -13.98 -9.42 19.36
N ALA A 163 -15.08 -10.14 19.06
CA ALA A 163 -16.36 -9.52 18.75
C ALA A 163 -16.88 -8.64 19.89
N VAL A 164 -16.73 -9.07 21.15
CA VAL A 164 -17.09 -8.26 22.32
C VAL A 164 -16.23 -7.00 22.42
N LEU A 165 -14.93 -7.09 22.11
CA LEU A 165 -14.04 -5.92 22.12
C LEU A 165 -14.40 -4.89 21.04
N LEU A 166 -14.80 -5.35 19.86
CA LEU A 166 -15.21 -4.49 18.74
C LEU A 166 -16.56 -3.81 18.96
N ARG A 167 -17.46 -4.38 19.78
CA ARG A 167 -18.80 -3.82 20.04
C ARG A 167 -18.81 -2.56 20.92
N LYS A 168 -17.68 -2.13 21.46
CA LYS A 168 -17.56 -0.92 22.29
C LYS A 168 -18.12 0.34 21.63
#